data_AF-A0A376MED4-F1
#
_entry.id   AF-A0A376MED4-F1
#
_cell.length_a   1.000
_cell.length_b   1.000
_cell.length_c   1.000
_cell.angle_alpha   90.00
_cell.angle_beta   90.00
_cell.angle_gamma   90.00
#
_symmetry.space_group_name_H-M   'P 1'
#
loop_
_entity.id
_entity.type
_entity.pdbx_description
1 polymer ?
#
loop_
_entity_poly.entity_id
_entity_poly.type
_entity_poly.pdbx_seq_one_letter_code
_entity_poly.pdbx_strand_id
1 'polypeptide(L)'
;MTSSAGQRISCNVVETRRNDVARIFNIQRYSLNDGEGIRTVVFFKGCPHLCPWCANPESISGKIQTVRREAKCLHCAKCLRDADECPSGAFERIGRDISLDALEREVMKDDIFFRTSGGGVTLSGGEVLMQAEFATRFLQRLRLWGVSCAIETAGDAPTSKLLPLAKLCDEVLFDLKIMDVTQARDVVKMNLPRVLENLRLLVCEGVNVIPRFTADPRFHAQSGEYAAGAGRADPAEYQADPSVTVSSVRRTEIPPTGENMVDERGACAVVS
;
A
#
# COMPACT_ATOMS: atom_id res chain seq x y z
N MET A 1 30.73 -17.18 -56.81
CA MET A 1 29.81 -17.85 -55.87
C MET A 1 30.24 -17.53 -54.45
N THR A 2 29.68 -16.48 -53.85
CA THR A 2 29.93 -16.11 -52.45
C THR A 2 28.63 -16.32 -51.69
N SER A 3 28.55 -17.45 -50.97
CA SER A 3 27.45 -17.75 -50.07
C SER A 3 27.74 -17.10 -48.72
N SER A 4 27.05 -15.99 -48.41
CA SER A 4 27.03 -15.42 -47.05
C SER A 4 25.94 -16.13 -46.26
N ALA A 5 26.31 -17.12 -45.45
CA ALA A 5 25.43 -17.69 -44.45
C ALA A 5 25.26 -16.68 -43.31
N GLY A 6 24.21 -15.85 -43.39
CA GLY A 6 23.78 -15.02 -42.26
C GLY A 6 23.26 -15.91 -41.14
N GLN A 7 23.81 -15.75 -39.93
CA GLN A 7 23.27 -16.40 -38.74
C GLN A 7 21.81 -15.96 -38.54
N ARG A 8 20.90 -16.93 -38.55
CA ARG A 8 19.51 -16.72 -38.17
C ARG A 8 19.49 -16.30 -36.70
N ILE A 9 19.08 -15.06 -36.44
CA ILE A 9 18.70 -14.63 -35.09
C ILE A 9 17.50 -15.48 -34.70
N SER A 10 17.74 -16.46 -33.83
CA SER A 10 16.68 -17.23 -33.19
C SER A 10 15.95 -16.29 -32.24
N CYS A 11 14.84 -15.73 -32.69
CA CYS A 11 13.91 -15.03 -31.82
C CYS A 11 13.20 -16.08 -30.96
N ASN A 12 13.91 -16.57 -29.94
CA ASN A 12 13.25 -17.26 -28.84
C ASN A 12 12.36 -16.21 -28.19
N VAL A 13 11.07 -16.26 -28.49
CA VAL A 13 10.05 -15.60 -27.67
C VAL A 13 10.22 -16.22 -26.30
N VAL A 14 10.88 -15.48 -25.40
CA VAL A 14 11.04 -15.88 -24.00
C VAL A 14 9.62 -16.05 -23.47
N GLU A 15 9.24 -17.29 -23.18
CA GLU A 15 7.97 -17.59 -22.54
C GLU A 15 7.84 -16.69 -21.30
N THR A 16 6.85 -15.79 -21.31
CA THR A 16 6.59 -14.85 -20.23
C THR A 16 6.42 -15.63 -18.94
N ARG A 17 7.33 -15.43 -17.99
CA ARG A 17 7.32 -16.15 -16.71
C ARG A 17 6.02 -15.79 -15.99
N ARG A 18 5.42 -16.71 -15.24
CA ARG A 18 4.24 -16.41 -14.36
C ARG A 18 4.45 -15.19 -13.45
N ASN A 19 5.69 -14.75 -13.25
CA ASN A 19 6.09 -13.62 -12.43
C ASN A 19 6.13 -12.28 -13.21
N ASP A 20 5.76 -12.25 -14.48
CA ASP A 20 5.67 -11.03 -15.31
C ASP A 20 4.29 -10.38 -15.27
N VAL A 21 3.32 -10.99 -14.57
CA VAL A 21 1.92 -10.55 -14.52
C VAL A 21 1.50 -10.34 -13.07
N ALA A 22 0.85 -9.21 -12.81
CA ALA A 22 0.15 -8.94 -11.57
C ALA A 22 -1.36 -8.90 -11.79
N ARG A 23 -2.10 -9.09 -10.71
CA ARG A 23 -3.54 -8.86 -10.68
C ARG A 23 -3.87 -7.57 -9.95
N ILE A 24 -4.43 -6.61 -10.68
CA ILE A 24 -4.87 -5.32 -10.16
C ILE A 24 -6.38 -5.19 -10.36
N PHE A 25 -7.06 -4.36 -9.58
CA PHE A 25 -8.48 -4.06 -9.79
C PHE A 25 -8.75 -2.62 -10.19
N ASN A 26 -7.84 -1.69 -9.90
CA ASN A 26 -8.00 -0.30 -10.28
C ASN A 26 -6.65 0.39 -10.49
N ILE A 27 -6.66 1.46 -11.30
CA ILE A 27 -5.58 2.45 -11.37
C ILE A 27 -6.25 3.81 -11.21
N GLN A 28 -6.03 4.44 -10.06
CA GLN A 28 -6.55 5.77 -9.79
C GLN A 28 -5.49 6.80 -10.12
N ARG A 29 -5.87 7.83 -10.87
CA ARG A 29 -4.97 8.92 -11.25
C ARG A 29 -5.29 10.15 -10.42
N TYR A 30 -4.29 11.02 -10.25
CA TYR A 30 -4.42 12.31 -9.58
C TYR A 30 -4.77 12.25 -8.09
N SER A 31 -4.32 11.20 -7.41
CA SER A 31 -4.44 11.07 -5.96
C SER A 31 -3.57 12.09 -5.24
N LEU A 32 -4.11 12.65 -4.16
CA LEU A 32 -3.44 13.65 -3.31
C LEU A 32 -3.15 13.16 -1.89
N ASN A 33 -3.75 12.04 -1.47
CA ASN A 33 -3.68 11.54 -0.09
C ASN A 33 -2.89 10.23 0.04
N ASP A 34 -2.39 9.71 -1.08
CA ASP A 34 -1.73 8.40 -1.17
C ASP A 34 -0.19 8.55 -1.25
N GLY A 35 0.31 9.66 -0.68
CA GLY A 35 1.72 10.02 -0.57
C GLY A 35 2.02 11.43 -1.08
N GLU A 36 3.28 11.85 -0.99
CA GLU A 36 3.68 13.20 -1.43
C GLU A 36 3.46 13.45 -2.94
N GLY A 37 3.01 14.65 -3.28
CA GLY A 37 2.73 15.11 -4.63
C GLY A 37 1.48 14.50 -5.28
N ILE A 38 1.31 14.70 -6.59
CA ILE A 38 0.21 14.09 -7.36
C ILE A 38 0.62 12.68 -7.74
N ARG A 39 -0.20 11.68 -7.35
CA ARG A 39 0.14 10.27 -7.50
C ARG A 39 -0.83 9.50 -8.37
N THR A 40 -0.29 8.50 -9.07
CA THR A 40 -1.08 7.44 -9.70
C THR A 40 -1.00 6.20 -8.82
N VAL A 41 -2.15 5.77 -8.30
CA VAL A 41 -2.25 4.65 -7.36
C VAL A 41 -2.66 3.39 -8.09
N VAL A 42 -1.84 2.35 -7.99
CA VAL A 42 -2.12 1.03 -8.55
C VAL A 42 -2.69 0.15 -7.44
N PHE A 43 -3.95 -0.25 -7.58
CA PHE A 43 -4.64 -1.06 -6.58
C PHE A 43 -4.54 -2.56 -6.93
N PHE A 44 -3.71 -3.29 -6.19
CA PHE A 44 -3.51 -4.73 -6.32
C PHE A 44 -4.66 -5.54 -5.71
N LYS A 45 -4.90 -6.74 -6.27
CA LYS A 45 -5.78 -7.75 -5.67
C LYS A 45 -5.03 -8.65 -4.69
N GLY A 46 -5.77 -9.22 -3.75
CA GLY A 46 -5.30 -10.01 -2.64
C GLY A 46 -5.09 -9.15 -1.40
N CYS A 47 -5.74 -9.51 -0.30
CA CYS A 47 -5.40 -9.03 1.05
C CYS A 47 -5.57 -10.19 2.04
N PRO A 48 -4.61 -10.46 2.95
CA PRO A 48 -4.78 -11.50 3.96
C PRO A 48 -5.71 -11.07 5.09
N HIS A 49 -6.05 -9.78 5.17
CA HIS A 49 -6.83 -9.19 6.24
C HIS A 49 -8.32 -9.11 5.92
N LEU A 50 -9.15 -9.15 6.97
CA LEU A 50 -10.61 -9.07 6.89
C LEU A 50 -11.15 -7.87 7.67
N CYS A 51 -10.55 -6.69 7.43
CA CYS A 51 -10.91 -5.48 8.16
C CYS A 51 -12.41 -5.16 7.98
N PRO A 52 -13.20 -5.02 9.07
CA PRO A 52 -14.62 -4.68 8.97
C PRO A 52 -14.90 -3.33 8.29
N TRP A 53 -13.92 -2.42 8.32
CA TRP A 53 -13.95 -1.09 7.70
C TRP A 53 -13.13 -1.03 6.40
N CYS A 54 -12.87 -2.16 5.75
CA CYS A 54 -12.10 -2.17 4.50
C CYS A 54 -12.76 -1.27 3.47
N ALA A 55 -12.03 -0.27 2.97
CA ALA A 55 -12.50 0.63 1.91
C ALA A 55 -12.62 -0.10 0.56
N ASN A 56 -11.86 -1.19 0.37
CA ASN A 56 -11.79 -1.96 -0.87
C ASN A 56 -12.04 -3.45 -0.62
N PRO A 57 -13.22 -3.88 -0.11
CA PRO A 57 -13.49 -5.29 0.19
C PRO A 57 -13.36 -6.21 -1.03
N GLU A 58 -13.57 -5.67 -2.23
CA GLU A 58 -13.37 -6.38 -3.50
C GLU A 58 -11.91 -6.75 -3.79
N SER A 59 -10.96 -6.15 -3.07
CA SER A 59 -9.53 -6.43 -3.18
C SER A 59 -9.12 -7.69 -2.41
N ILE A 60 -9.90 -8.14 -1.42
CA ILE A 60 -9.51 -9.23 -0.49
C ILE A 60 -9.18 -10.52 -1.24
N SER A 61 -10.05 -10.91 -2.18
CA SER A 61 -9.80 -12.08 -3.02
C SER A 61 -8.67 -11.81 -4.02
N GLY A 62 -7.69 -12.70 -4.09
CA GLY A 62 -6.67 -12.71 -5.15
C GLY A 62 -7.20 -13.16 -6.52
N LYS A 63 -8.49 -13.48 -6.66
CA LYS A 63 -9.10 -13.94 -7.92
C LYS A 63 -9.85 -12.80 -8.61
N ILE A 64 -9.94 -12.85 -9.93
CA ILE A 64 -10.89 -12.03 -10.69
C ILE A 64 -12.30 -12.49 -10.32
N GLN A 65 -13.18 -11.54 -10.02
CA GLN A 65 -14.54 -11.81 -9.56
C GLN A 65 -15.55 -11.02 -10.37
N THR A 66 -16.70 -11.63 -10.62
CA THR A 66 -17.87 -10.93 -11.13
C THR A 66 -18.74 -10.52 -9.95
N VAL A 67 -18.95 -9.21 -9.76
CA VAL A 67 -19.70 -8.64 -8.64
C VAL A 67 -20.95 -7.95 -9.17
N ARG A 68 -22.07 -8.07 -8.46
CA ARG A 68 -23.31 -7.38 -8.76
C ARG A 68 -23.40 -6.08 -7.96
N ARG A 69 -23.48 -4.94 -8.64
CA ARG A 69 -23.82 -3.63 -8.08
C ARG A 69 -25.35 -3.52 -8.01
N GLU A 70 -25.92 -3.72 -6.84
CA GLU A 70 -27.38 -3.80 -6.67
C GLU A 70 -28.09 -2.53 -7.17
N ALA A 71 -27.52 -1.36 -6.90
CA ALA A 71 -28.06 -0.07 -7.34
C ALA A 71 -28.21 0.08 -8.87
N LYS A 72 -27.45 -0.70 -9.65
CA LYS A 72 -27.54 -0.70 -11.12
C LYS A 72 -28.45 -1.81 -11.65
N CYS A 73 -28.84 -2.78 -10.81
CA CYS A 73 -29.55 -3.94 -11.31
C CYS A 73 -31.01 -3.63 -11.60
N LEU A 74 -31.45 -3.91 -12.83
CA LEU A 74 -32.84 -3.74 -13.24
C LEU A 74 -33.78 -4.85 -12.74
N HIS A 75 -33.28 -5.82 -11.98
CA HIS A 75 -34.04 -7.01 -11.56
C HIS A 75 -34.81 -7.67 -12.71
N CYS A 76 -34.17 -7.77 -13.88
CA CYS A 76 -34.73 -8.42 -15.06
C CYS A 76 -35.02 -9.92 -14.81
N ALA A 77 -35.62 -10.59 -15.81
CA ALA A 77 -35.76 -12.04 -15.81
C ALA A 77 -34.41 -12.76 -15.59
N LYS A 78 -34.47 -14.07 -15.33
CA LYS A 78 -33.29 -14.90 -15.03
C LYS A 78 -32.19 -14.72 -16.08
N CYS A 79 -31.12 -14.03 -15.72
CA CYS A 79 -29.94 -13.78 -16.56
C CYS A 79 -28.78 -14.70 -16.18
N LEU A 80 -27.79 -14.79 -17.08
CA LEU A 80 -26.59 -15.62 -16.91
C LEU A 80 -25.59 -15.04 -15.89
N ARG A 81 -25.84 -13.82 -15.38
CA ARG A 81 -24.97 -13.10 -14.43
C ARG A 81 -23.55 -12.86 -14.98
N ASP A 82 -23.45 -12.75 -16.29
CA ASP A 82 -22.22 -12.34 -16.97
C ASP A 82 -22.11 -10.81 -16.96
N ALA A 83 -20.90 -10.31 -16.73
CA ALA A 83 -20.60 -8.89 -16.79
C ALA A 83 -20.68 -8.35 -18.23
N ASP A 84 -20.29 -9.16 -19.22
CA ASP A 84 -20.21 -8.75 -20.61
C ASP A 84 -21.59 -8.76 -21.31
N GLU A 85 -22.57 -9.47 -20.72
CA GLU A 85 -23.93 -9.57 -21.25
C GLU A 85 -24.98 -8.79 -20.43
N CYS A 86 -24.58 -8.17 -19.31
CA CYS A 86 -25.54 -7.48 -18.44
C CYS A 86 -25.97 -6.13 -19.08
N PRO A 87 -27.23 -5.96 -19.54
CA PRO A 87 -27.65 -4.75 -20.24
C PRO A 87 -27.63 -3.51 -19.33
N SER A 88 -27.78 -3.71 -18.02
CA SER A 88 -27.73 -2.65 -17.03
C SER A 88 -26.31 -2.28 -16.57
N GLY A 89 -25.30 -3.06 -16.95
CA GLY A 89 -23.94 -2.94 -16.39
C GLY A 89 -23.87 -3.20 -14.88
N ALA A 90 -24.87 -3.89 -14.32
CA ALA A 90 -24.90 -4.22 -12.89
C ALA A 90 -23.88 -5.29 -12.51
N PHE A 91 -23.56 -6.22 -13.42
CA PHE A 91 -22.47 -7.16 -13.21
C PHE A 91 -21.16 -6.54 -13.71
N GLU A 92 -20.16 -6.52 -12.85
CA GLU A 92 -18.85 -5.91 -13.10
C GLU A 92 -17.75 -6.93 -12.83
N ARG A 93 -16.78 -7.01 -13.74
CA ARG A 93 -15.59 -7.85 -13.58
C ARG A 93 -14.53 -7.08 -12.80
N ILE A 94 -14.36 -7.42 -11.52
CA ILE A 94 -13.37 -6.81 -10.65
C ILE A 94 -12.07 -7.60 -10.68
N GLY A 95 -11.05 -6.96 -11.25
CA GLY A 95 -9.72 -7.51 -11.39
C GLY A 95 -9.35 -7.79 -12.84
N ARG A 96 -8.11 -7.50 -13.19
CA ARG A 96 -7.49 -7.89 -14.46
C ARG A 96 -6.04 -8.24 -14.24
N ASP A 97 -5.55 -9.13 -15.09
CA ASP A 97 -4.14 -9.47 -15.17
C ASP A 97 -3.43 -8.42 -16.04
N ILE A 98 -2.30 -7.90 -15.58
CA ILE A 98 -1.52 -6.87 -16.25
C ILE A 98 -0.03 -7.23 -16.23
N SER A 99 0.65 -7.09 -17.36
CA SER A 99 2.10 -7.31 -17.42
C SER A 99 2.88 -6.09 -16.91
N LEU A 100 4.16 -6.28 -16.57
CA LEU A 100 5.06 -5.18 -16.22
C LEU A 100 5.08 -4.08 -17.29
N ASP A 101 5.22 -4.45 -18.57
CA ASP A 101 5.27 -3.49 -19.68
C ASP A 101 3.93 -2.75 -19.90
N ALA A 102 2.81 -3.44 -19.69
CA ALA A 102 1.50 -2.82 -19.80
C ALA A 102 1.26 -1.84 -18.66
N LEU A 103 1.62 -2.22 -17.42
CA LEU A 103 1.44 -1.37 -16.26
C LEU A 103 2.35 -0.14 -16.31
N GLU A 104 3.62 -0.30 -16.67
CA GLU A 104 4.56 0.82 -16.86
C GLU A 104 4.01 1.82 -17.88
N ARG A 105 3.63 1.34 -19.08
CA ARG A 105 3.05 2.22 -20.10
C ARG A 105 1.79 2.92 -19.63
N GLU A 106 0.98 2.29 -18.77
CA GLU A 106 -0.25 2.87 -18.28
C GLU A 106 0.00 3.99 -17.28
N VAL A 107 0.90 3.80 -16.31
CA VAL A 107 1.21 4.82 -15.29
C VAL A 107 2.07 5.95 -15.85
N MET A 108 2.96 5.66 -16.80
CA MET A 108 3.84 6.68 -17.38
C MET A 108 3.10 7.70 -18.26
N LYS A 109 1.82 7.46 -18.58
CA LYS A 109 0.94 8.48 -19.17
C LYS A 109 0.81 9.73 -18.28
N ASP A 110 1.05 9.60 -16.97
CA ASP A 110 0.94 10.68 -15.99
C ASP A 110 2.29 11.33 -15.64
N ASP A 111 3.39 10.99 -16.35
CA ASP A 111 4.76 11.46 -16.05
C ASP A 111 4.87 12.98 -15.90
N ILE A 112 4.15 13.75 -16.73
CA ILE A 112 4.15 15.21 -16.65
C ILE A 112 3.70 15.71 -15.27
N PHE A 113 2.70 15.05 -14.67
CA PHE A 113 2.17 15.42 -13.35
C PHE A 113 3.13 15.06 -12.24
N PHE A 114 3.81 13.92 -12.36
CA PHE A 114 4.84 13.50 -11.41
C PHE A 114 5.97 14.53 -11.37
N ARG A 115 6.48 14.95 -12.55
CA ARG A 115 7.56 15.95 -12.65
C ARG A 115 7.17 17.32 -12.09
N THR A 116 5.93 17.76 -12.32
CA THR A 116 5.49 19.09 -11.84
C THR A 116 5.19 19.13 -10.35
N SER A 117 4.70 18.03 -9.77
CA SER A 117 4.26 17.99 -8.38
C SER A 117 5.28 17.40 -7.40
N GLY A 118 6.34 16.75 -7.91
CA GLY A 118 7.22 15.91 -7.10
C GLY A 118 6.60 14.57 -6.70
N GLY A 119 5.42 14.23 -7.25
CA GLY A 119 4.71 12.98 -6.98
C GLY A 119 5.21 11.81 -7.82
N GLY A 120 4.37 10.78 -7.97
CA GLY A 120 4.77 9.57 -8.66
C GLY A 120 3.74 8.44 -8.56
N VAL A 121 4.21 7.23 -8.28
CA VAL A 121 3.34 6.04 -8.24
C VAL A 121 3.26 5.50 -6.82
N THR A 122 2.04 5.15 -6.39
CA THR A 122 1.80 4.44 -5.13
C THR A 122 1.26 3.05 -5.42
N LEU A 123 1.81 2.01 -4.79
CA LEU A 123 1.23 0.68 -4.84
C LEU A 123 0.35 0.45 -3.60
N SER A 124 -0.95 0.28 -3.82
CA SER A 124 -1.96 0.06 -2.77
C SER A 124 -2.91 -1.07 -3.22
N GLY A 125 -4.18 -1.06 -2.82
CA GLY A 125 -5.15 -2.11 -3.15
C GLY A 125 -5.65 -2.86 -1.94
N GLY A 126 -5.45 -4.17 -2.00
CA GLY A 126 -5.47 -5.03 -0.83
C GLY A 126 -4.14 -4.92 -0.07
N GLU A 127 -3.29 -5.92 -0.19
CA GLU A 127 -1.95 -5.93 0.40
C GLU A 127 -0.91 -6.18 -0.69
N VAL A 128 -0.15 -5.13 -1.05
CA VAL A 128 0.88 -5.19 -2.12
C VAL A 128 1.90 -6.29 -1.87
N LEU A 129 2.17 -6.62 -0.61
CA LEU A 129 3.13 -7.67 -0.22
C LEU A 129 2.68 -9.09 -0.64
N MET A 130 1.40 -9.30 -0.97
CA MET A 130 0.94 -10.56 -1.60
C MET A 130 1.49 -10.76 -3.01
N GLN A 131 1.88 -9.68 -3.69
CA GLN A 131 2.46 -9.69 -5.03
C GLN A 131 3.86 -9.03 -5.05
N ALA A 132 4.61 -9.14 -3.94
CA ALA A 132 5.87 -8.43 -3.71
C ALA A 132 6.93 -8.63 -4.81
N GLU A 133 7.04 -9.82 -5.42
CA GLU A 133 8.01 -10.07 -6.49
C GLU A 133 7.75 -9.20 -7.73
N PHE A 134 6.49 -9.13 -8.18
CA PHE A 134 6.09 -8.26 -9.29
C PHE A 134 6.26 -6.80 -8.89
N ALA A 135 5.78 -6.41 -7.71
CA ALA A 135 5.84 -5.03 -7.23
C ALA A 135 7.29 -4.53 -7.13
N THR A 136 8.22 -5.34 -6.62
CA THR A 136 9.65 -5.01 -6.55
C THR A 136 10.22 -4.72 -7.94
N ARG A 137 9.96 -5.59 -8.92
CA ARG A 137 10.41 -5.40 -10.31
C ARG A 137 9.80 -4.17 -10.96
N PHE A 138 8.55 -3.89 -10.65
CA PHE A 138 7.85 -2.71 -11.15
C PHE A 138 8.46 -1.41 -10.59
N LEU A 139 8.67 -1.33 -9.27
CA LEU A 139 9.33 -0.18 -8.64
C LEU A 139 10.76 0.02 -9.16
N GLN A 140 11.53 -1.05 -9.35
CA GLN A 140 12.87 -0.97 -9.96
C GLN A 140 12.82 -0.28 -11.32
N ARG A 141 11.83 -0.59 -12.17
CA ARG A 141 11.67 0.05 -13.48
C ARG A 141 11.30 1.53 -13.35
N LEU A 142 10.33 1.86 -12.50
CA LEU A 142 9.92 3.25 -12.27
C LEU A 142 11.07 4.14 -11.78
N ARG A 143 11.93 3.59 -10.91
CA ARG A 143 13.14 4.30 -10.45
C ARG A 143 14.11 4.63 -11.59
N LEU A 144 14.21 3.78 -12.63
CA LEU A 144 15.05 4.08 -13.81
C LEU A 144 14.52 5.30 -14.58
N TRP A 145 13.22 5.57 -14.51
CA TRP A 145 12.58 6.76 -15.07
C TRP A 145 12.68 7.99 -14.16
N GLY A 146 13.21 7.84 -12.94
CA GLY A 146 13.25 8.88 -11.93
C GLY A 146 11.88 9.19 -11.30
N VAL A 147 10.93 8.25 -11.37
CA VAL A 147 9.59 8.40 -10.79
C VAL A 147 9.63 8.12 -9.29
N SER A 148 9.05 9.00 -8.48
CA SER A 148 8.91 8.77 -7.05
C SER A 148 8.02 7.56 -6.78
N CYS A 149 8.44 6.70 -5.85
CA CYS A 149 7.79 5.44 -5.54
C CYS A 149 7.30 5.44 -4.09
N ALA A 150 6.05 5.05 -3.87
CA ALA A 150 5.48 4.85 -2.54
C ALA A 150 4.69 3.55 -2.49
N ILE A 151 4.48 3.04 -1.28
CA ILE A 151 3.63 1.87 -1.03
C ILE A 151 2.71 2.12 0.15
N GLU A 152 1.54 1.51 0.10
CA GLU A 152 0.65 1.37 1.24
C GLU A 152 0.65 -0.09 1.69
N THR A 153 0.89 -0.31 2.98
CA THR A 153 0.96 -1.66 3.52
C THR A 153 0.64 -1.69 5.01
N ALA A 154 0.09 -2.80 5.48
CA ALA A 154 0.04 -3.10 6.91
C ALA A 154 1.32 -3.77 7.42
N GLY A 155 2.26 -4.09 6.54
CA GLY A 155 3.54 -4.71 6.89
C GLY A 155 3.44 -6.15 7.39
N ASP A 156 2.29 -6.82 7.24
CA ASP A 156 2.06 -8.16 7.79
C ASP A 156 2.55 -9.28 6.86
N ALA A 157 3.84 -9.26 6.52
CA ALA A 157 4.48 -10.25 5.65
C ALA A 157 5.90 -10.60 6.11
N PRO A 158 6.52 -11.67 5.58
CA PRO A 158 7.93 -11.94 5.84
C PRO A 158 8.81 -10.75 5.45
N THR A 159 9.75 -10.40 6.33
CA THR A 159 10.72 -9.31 6.11
C THR A 159 11.47 -9.41 4.79
N SER A 160 11.78 -10.64 4.35
CA SER A 160 12.42 -10.92 3.05
C SER A 160 11.64 -10.42 1.83
N LYS A 161 10.32 -10.20 1.98
CA LYS A 161 9.48 -9.60 0.93
C LYS A 161 9.30 -8.10 1.12
N LEU A 162 9.14 -7.66 2.37
CA LEU A 162 8.90 -6.25 2.69
C LEU A 162 10.13 -5.37 2.46
N LEU A 163 11.28 -5.73 3.05
CA LEU A 163 12.43 -4.84 3.10
C LEU A 163 13.01 -4.50 1.71
N PRO A 164 13.20 -5.45 0.77
CA PRO A 164 13.69 -5.11 -0.57
C PRO A 164 12.76 -4.15 -1.33
N LEU A 165 11.45 -4.31 -1.14
CA LEU A 165 10.43 -3.49 -1.78
C LEU A 165 10.38 -2.10 -1.13
N ALA A 166 10.41 -2.01 0.19
CA ALA A 166 10.44 -0.74 0.93
C ALA A 166 11.68 0.11 0.63
N LYS A 167 12.87 -0.52 0.46
CA LYS A 167 14.11 0.19 0.09
C LYS A 167 14.07 0.84 -1.30
N LEU A 168 13.11 0.45 -2.14
CA LEU A 168 12.90 1.07 -3.45
C LEU A 168 11.95 2.28 -3.37
N CYS A 169 11.30 2.50 -2.24
CA CYS A 169 10.32 3.57 -2.06
C CYS A 169 10.98 4.81 -1.46
N ASP A 170 10.51 5.99 -1.86
CA ASP A 170 10.81 7.25 -1.20
C ASP A 170 9.96 7.42 0.07
N GLU A 171 8.84 6.70 0.15
CA GLU A 171 7.88 6.76 1.23
C GLU A 171 7.12 5.43 1.41
N VAL A 172 6.93 5.02 2.66
CA VAL A 172 6.11 3.87 3.03
C VAL A 172 4.97 4.33 3.93
N LEU A 173 3.75 4.31 3.41
CA LEU A 173 2.54 4.58 4.18
C LEU A 173 2.15 3.30 4.93
N PHE A 174 2.38 3.30 6.25
CA PHE A 174 2.32 2.10 7.06
C PHE A 174 1.10 2.11 7.96
N ASP A 175 0.15 1.21 7.70
CA ASP A 175 -1.13 1.16 8.40
C ASP A 175 -1.04 0.38 9.72
N LEU A 176 -1.25 1.08 10.83
CA LEU A 176 -1.50 0.52 12.14
C LEU A 176 -3.02 0.46 12.38
N LYS A 177 -3.54 -0.76 12.52
CA LYS A 177 -4.98 -1.03 12.52
C LYS A 177 -5.57 -1.22 13.92
N ILE A 178 -5.04 -2.20 14.66
CA ILE A 178 -5.45 -2.51 16.04
C ILE A 178 -4.19 -2.80 16.86
N MET A 179 -4.03 -2.15 18.02
CA MET A 179 -2.84 -2.27 18.88
C MET A 179 -2.98 -3.29 20.02
N ASP A 180 -4.07 -4.04 20.05
CA ASP A 180 -4.26 -5.23 20.89
C ASP A 180 -4.03 -6.50 20.05
N VAL A 181 -3.16 -7.40 20.52
CA VAL A 181 -2.75 -8.60 19.77
C VAL A 181 -3.92 -9.54 19.52
N THR A 182 -4.81 -9.71 20.51
CA THR A 182 -5.95 -10.64 20.42
C THR A 182 -6.97 -10.10 19.42
N GLN A 183 -7.33 -8.83 19.53
CA GLN A 183 -8.24 -8.17 18.60
C GLN A 183 -7.66 -8.08 17.19
N ALA A 184 -6.37 -7.78 17.03
CA ALA A 184 -5.72 -7.78 15.71
C ALA A 184 -5.83 -9.15 15.02
N ARG A 185 -5.60 -10.23 15.77
CA ARG A 185 -5.75 -11.60 15.27
C ARG A 185 -7.21 -11.93 14.94
N ASP A 186 -8.13 -11.58 15.82
CA ASP A 186 -9.51 -12.09 15.75
C ASP A 186 -10.39 -11.25 14.81
N VAL A 187 -10.21 -9.92 14.79
CA VAL A 187 -11.00 -8.97 13.99
C VAL A 187 -10.45 -8.85 12.58
N VAL A 188 -9.17 -8.50 12.43
CA VAL A 188 -8.59 -8.17 11.11
C VAL A 188 -7.73 -9.28 10.52
N LYS A 189 -7.50 -10.38 11.26
CA LYS A 189 -6.63 -11.51 10.86
C LYS A 189 -5.19 -11.07 10.60
N MET A 190 -4.63 -10.30 11.54
CA MET A 190 -3.27 -9.74 11.46
C MET A 190 -2.37 -10.31 12.54
N ASN A 191 -1.10 -10.57 12.19
CA ASN A 191 -0.06 -10.89 13.15
C ASN A 191 0.63 -9.59 13.64
N LEU A 192 0.02 -8.95 14.64
CA LEU A 192 0.52 -7.68 15.18
C LEU A 192 2.00 -7.71 15.62
N PRO A 193 2.51 -8.76 16.33
CA PRO A 193 3.93 -8.85 16.64
C PRO A 193 4.85 -8.72 15.42
N ARG A 194 4.54 -9.43 14.32
CA ARG A 194 5.30 -9.34 13.07
C ARG A 194 5.22 -7.94 12.45
N VAL A 195 4.04 -7.31 12.48
CA VAL A 195 3.84 -5.94 11.97
C VAL A 195 4.73 -4.95 12.72
N LEU A 196 4.76 -5.01 14.05
CA LEU A 196 5.57 -4.12 14.87
C LEU A 196 7.08 -4.37 14.71
N GLU A 197 7.48 -5.63 14.56
CA GLU A 197 8.88 -5.99 14.27
C GLU A 197 9.32 -5.43 12.91
N ASN A 198 8.50 -5.62 11.87
CA ASN A 198 8.76 -5.06 10.55
C ASN A 198 8.81 -3.53 10.55
N LEU A 199 7.89 -2.87 11.26
CA LEU A 199 7.91 -1.41 11.41
C LEU A 199 9.22 -0.93 12.04
N ARG A 200 9.64 -1.56 13.16
CA ARG A 200 10.92 -1.25 13.81
C ARG A 200 12.09 -1.42 12.85
N LEU A 201 12.11 -2.53 12.10
CA LEU A 201 13.18 -2.79 11.15
C LEU A 201 13.25 -1.72 10.05
N LEU A 202 12.11 -1.33 9.47
CA LEU A 202 12.08 -0.29 8.44
C LEU A 202 12.68 1.04 8.96
N VAL A 203 12.32 1.42 10.20
CA VAL A 203 12.86 2.61 10.85
C VAL A 203 14.37 2.48 11.09
N CYS A 204 14.83 1.33 11.60
CA CYS A 204 16.26 1.06 11.81
C CYS A 204 17.08 1.09 10.51
N GLU A 205 16.50 0.64 9.40
CA GLU A 205 17.12 0.65 8.07
C GLU A 205 17.05 2.03 7.39
N GLY A 206 16.51 3.04 8.06
CA GLY A 206 16.43 4.41 7.55
C GLY A 206 15.40 4.60 6.45
N VAL A 207 14.42 3.70 6.32
CA VAL A 207 13.30 3.87 5.39
C VAL A 207 12.40 4.99 5.90
N ASN A 208 11.98 5.89 5.01
CA ASN A 208 11.00 6.92 5.33
C ASN A 208 9.61 6.29 5.49
N VAL A 209 9.18 6.10 6.73
CA VAL A 209 7.90 5.48 7.07
C VAL A 209 6.96 6.54 7.63
N ILE A 210 5.74 6.58 7.11
CA ILE A 210 4.63 7.39 7.62
C ILE A 210 3.61 6.47 8.29
N PRO A 211 3.57 6.40 9.62
CA PRO A 211 2.55 5.64 10.34
C PRO A 211 1.17 6.26 10.13
N ARG A 212 0.17 5.42 9.82
CA ARG A 212 -1.24 5.82 9.70
C ARG A 212 -2.07 4.99 10.66
N PHE A 213 -2.99 5.65 11.36
CA PHE A 213 -3.88 4.98 12.31
C PHE A 213 -5.30 4.90 11.75
N THR A 214 -5.94 3.74 11.91
CA THR A 214 -7.36 3.61 11.56
C THR A 214 -8.20 4.37 12.56
N ALA A 215 -9.11 5.25 12.13
CA ALA A 215 -9.97 6.07 12.99
C ALA A 215 -11.24 5.38 13.56
N ASP A 216 -11.34 4.04 13.62
CA ASP A 216 -12.56 3.35 14.06
C ASP A 216 -12.71 3.40 15.60
N PRO A 217 -13.72 4.10 16.15
CA PRO A 217 -13.87 4.28 17.59
C PRO A 217 -14.04 2.99 18.39
N ARG A 218 -14.43 1.89 17.74
CA ARG A 218 -14.65 0.59 18.40
C ARG A 218 -13.35 -0.17 18.66
N PHE A 219 -12.29 0.15 17.92
CA PHE A 219 -11.02 -0.58 17.94
C PHE A 219 -9.83 0.30 18.33
N HIS A 220 -10.07 1.60 18.51
CA HIS A 220 -9.16 2.45 19.27
C HIS A 220 -9.12 2.01 20.72
N ALA A 221 -7.94 1.61 21.18
CA ALA A 221 -7.72 1.47 22.60
C ALA A 221 -7.99 2.84 23.25
N GLN A 222 -8.92 2.88 24.21
CA GLN A 222 -8.87 3.93 25.22
C GLN A 222 -7.55 3.74 25.98
N SER A 223 -6.47 4.32 25.46
CA SER A 223 -5.26 4.51 26.26
C SER A 223 -5.61 5.57 27.29
N GLY A 224 -6.00 5.13 28.49
CA GLY A 224 -5.82 5.91 29.69
C GLY A 224 -4.32 6.11 29.92
N GLU A 225 -3.70 6.98 29.12
CA GLU A 225 -2.33 7.52 29.29
C GLU A 225 -1.92 8.57 28.24
N TYR A 226 -2.88 9.22 27.57
CA TYR A 226 -2.66 10.52 26.90
C TYR A 226 -3.66 11.59 27.37
N ALA A 227 -4.25 11.41 28.54
CA ALA A 227 -5.15 12.38 29.18
C ALA A 227 -4.44 13.11 30.33
N ALA A 228 -3.38 13.83 30.01
CA ALA A 228 -2.85 14.89 30.86
C ALA A 228 -2.47 16.07 29.97
N GLY A 229 -3.48 16.74 29.42
CA GLY A 229 -3.24 17.94 28.60
C GLY A 229 -4.29 18.31 27.56
N ALA A 230 -5.55 17.87 27.68
CA ALA A 230 -6.63 18.46 26.90
C ALA A 230 -7.91 18.42 27.72
N GLY A 231 -8.36 19.60 28.16
CA GLY A 231 -9.62 19.78 28.86
C GLY A 231 -10.79 19.25 28.03
N ARG A 232 -11.82 18.76 28.72
CA ARG A 232 -13.06 18.30 28.12
C ARG A 232 -13.64 19.38 27.21
N ALA A 233 -13.71 19.13 25.91
CA ALA A 233 -14.49 19.93 24.98
C ALA A 233 -15.76 19.15 24.61
N ASP A 234 -16.89 19.84 24.75
CA ASP A 234 -18.27 19.43 24.50
C ASP A 234 -18.46 19.06 22.99
N PRO A 235 -19.23 18.01 22.61
CA PRO A 235 -19.31 17.53 21.23
C PRO A 235 -20.02 18.46 20.22
N ALA A 236 -20.29 19.72 20.55
CA ALA A 236 -21.06 20.64 19.72
C ALA A 236 -20.23 21.69 18.95
N GLU A 237 -18.91 21.74 19.11
CA GLU A 237 -18.04 22.69 18.39
C GLU A 237 -16.96 21.95 17.60
N TYR A 238 -17.31 21.48 16.40
CA TYR A 238 -16.33 21.13 15.37
C TYR A 238 -16.57 22.01 14.15
N GLN A 239 -16.16 23.27 14.22
CA GLN A 239 -15.85 24.07 13.03
C GLN A 239 -14.35 23.93 12.78
N ALA A 240 -13.99 23.33 11.65
CA ALA A 240 -12.62 23.20 11.20
C ALA A 240 -12.03 24.60 10.97
N ASP A 241 -11.03 24.97 11.78
CA ASP A 241 -10.19 26.14 11.54
C ASP A 241 -9.14 25.79 10.48
N PRO A 242 -9.14 26.44 9.29
CA PRO A 242 -8.21 26.16 8.21
C PRO A 242 -6.79 26.75 8.42
N SER A 243 -6.46 27.27 9.60
CA SER A 243 -5.15 27.89 9.88
C SER A 243 -4.14 27.01 10.65
N VAL A 244 -4.49 25.77 11.02
CA VAL A 244 -3.55 24.87 11.71
C VAL A 244 -2.68 24.11 10.71
N THR A 245 -1.60 24.76 10.27
CA THR A 245 -0.46 24.08 9.65
C THR A 245 0.22 23.18 10.67
N VAL A 246 0.20 21.86 10.45
CA VAL A 246 1.09 20.92 11.14
C VAL A 246 2.50 21.17 10.64
N SER A 247 3.21 22.06 11.31
CA SER A 247 4.63 22.31 11.06
C SER A 247 5.42 21.04 11.33
N SER A 248 6.23 20.64 10.34
CA SER A 248 7.33 19.68 10.41
C SER A 248 7.89 19.53 11.82
N VAL A 249 7.87 18.31 12.37
CA VAL A 249 8.67 17.98 13.55
C VAL A 249 10.14 18.04 13.12
N ARG A 250 10.77 19.20 13.32
CA ARG A 250 12.21 19.35 13.16
C ARG A 250 12.90 18.56 14.27
N ARG A 251 13.99 17.89 13.93
CA ARG A 251 14.96 17.31 14.88
C ARG A 251 15.51 18.42 15.79
N THR A 252 14.86 18.70 16.91
CA THR A 252 15.45 19.32 18.11
C THR A 252 14.36 19.36 19.17
N GLU A 253 14.64 18.72 20.31
CA GLU A 253 13.94 18.77 21.62
C GLU A 253 13.61 17.37 22.15
N ILE A 254 14.67 16.58 22.38
CA ILE A 254 14.68 15.55 23.42
C ILE A 254 15.53 16.13 24.56
N PRO A 255 15.00 16.28 25.80
CA PRO A 255 15.80 16.78 26.91
C PRO A 255 16.86 15.75 27.31
N PRO A 256 18.07 16.16 27.73
CA PRO A 256 19.11 15.23 28.09
C PRO A 256 18.84 14.70 29.50
N THR A 257 18.59 13.40 29.64
CA THR A 257 18.65 12.72 30.93
C THR A 257 19.74 11.67 30.90
N GLY A 258 20.81 11.92 31.67
CA GLY A 258 21.54 10.88 32.41
C GLY A 258 22.57 10.06 31.64
N GLU A 259 23.82 10.52 31.72
CA GLU A 259 25.09 9.78 31.87
C GLU A 259 25.34 8.43 31.17
N ASN A 260 26.45 8.43 30.43
CA ASN A 260 27.08 7.31 29.74
C ASN A 260 27.45 6.13 30.68
N MET A 261 27.02 4.92 30.32
CA MET A 261 27.83 3.72 30.47
C MET A 261 27.68 2.84 29.22
N VAL A 262 28.77 2.71 28.49
CA VAL A 262 28.93 1.77 27.37
C VAL A 262 29.44 0.45 27.97
N ASP A 263 28.71 -0.65 27.79
CA ASP A 263 29.24 -2.01 27.95
C ASP A 263 29.50 -2.60 26.56
N GLU A 264 30.70 -3.15 26.35
CA GLU A 264 31.30 -3.58 25.09
C GLU A 264 30.68 -4.86 24.48
N ARG A 265 29.40 -5.15 24.72
CA ARG A 265 28.70 -6.27 24.10
C ARG A 265 27.33 -5.81 23.62
N GLY A 266 27.28 -5.39 22.35
CA GLY A 266 26.11 -4.83 21.68
C GLY A 266 24.83 -5.68 21.76
N ALA A 267 24.05 -5.47 22.82
CA ALA A 267 22.70 -5.97 22.98
C ALA A 267 21.81 -4.80 23.44
N CYS A 268 20.81 -4.46 22.64
CA CYS A 268 19.84 -3.42 22.96
C CYS A 268 18.87 -3.97 24.02
N ALA A 269 18.98 -3.48 25.26
CA ALA A 269 18.11 -3.88 26.36
C ALA A 269 16.71 -3.24 26.22
N VAL A 270 15.68 -4.07 26.44
CA VAL A 270 14.28 -3.68 26.53
C VAL A 270 14.01 -3.25 27.97
N VAL A 271 13.48 -2.04 28.18
CA VAL A 271 12.90 -1.66 29.47
C VAL A 271 11.43 -2.09 29.44
N SER A 272 11.08 -2.91 30.44
CA SER A 272 9.79 -3.54 30.75
C SER A 272 8.60 -2.60 30.78
#